data_AF-A0A7Y4RER9-F1
#
_entry.id   AF-A0A7Y4RER9-F1
#
_cell.length_a   1.000
_cell.length_b   1.000
_cell.length_c   1.000
_cell.angle_alpha   90.00
_cell.angle_beta   90.00
_cell.angle_gamma   90.00
#
_symmetry.space_group_name_H-M   'P 1'
#
loop_
_entity.id
_entity.type
_entity.pdbx_description
1 polymer ?
#
loop_
_entity_poly.entity_id
_entity_poly.type
_entity_poly.pdbx_seq_one_letter_code
_entity_poly.pdbx_strand_id
1 'polypeptide(L)'
;MSDDTDILLSFYNQARSEMRHIEEQRATTTNMLLVIMSAIVGFITQQNLSVNLIPVFLLMIALGIYGDLLIMKLYERHQLAQNRSESWAKQINKLHPKSNLLKIRDDADEKHSAKFAWLHKKLHVHSLWIILYTTFIIGGITMTAIVLLQG
;
A
#
# COMPACT_ATOMS: atom_id res chain seq x y z
N MET A 1 14.56 30.79 -21.36
CA MET A 1 13.15 30.39 -21.19
C MET A 1 13.14 28.89 -21.38
N SER A 2 12.82 28.09 -20.35
CA SER A 2 12.77 26.64 -20.55
C SER A 2 11.63 26.32 -21.52
N ASP A 3 11.85 25.34 -22.39
CA ASP A 3 10.80 24.82 -23.27
C ASP A 3 9.63 24.32 -22.38
N ASP A 4 8.38 24.55 -22.78
CA ASP A 4 7.19 24.06 -22.07
C ASP A 4 7.28 22.54 -21.85
N THR A 5 7.96 21.84 -22.76
CA THR A 5 8.30 20.43 -22.65
C THR A 5 9.16 20.12 -21.41
N ASP A 6 10.18 20.93 -21.13
CA ASP A 6 11.08 20.73 -19.99
C ASP A 6 10.33 20.89 -18.66
N ILE A 7 9.42 21.87 -18.61
CA ILE A 7 8.55 22.10 -17.45
C ILE A 7 7.67 20.88 -17.21
N LEU A 8 7.00 20.37 -18.25
CA LEU A 8 6.14 19.18 -18.13
C LEU A 8 6.93 17.93 -17.74
N LEU A 9 8.13 17.74 -18.28
CA LEU A 9 9.01 16.63 -17.91
C LEU A 9 9.45 16.72 -16.46
N SER A 10 9.75 17.93 -15.95
CA SER A 10 10.11 18.12 -14.54
C SER A 10 8.98 17.71 -13.61
N PHE A 11 7.74 18.11 -13.90
CA PHE A 11 6.56 17.68 -13.14
C PHE A 11 6.35 16.17 -13.25
N TYR A 12 6.47 15.60 -14.44
CA TYR A 12 6.40 14.15 -14.65
C TYR A 12 7.38 13.40 -13.74
N ASN A 13 8.64 13.82 -13.72
CA ASN A 13 9.68 13.24 -12.89
C ASN A 13 9.38 13.42 -11.39
N GLN A 14 8.82 14.57 -10.98
CA GLN A 14 8.39 14.81 -9.62
C GLN A 14 7.31 13.81 -9.17
N ALA A 15 6.25 13.57 -9.97
CA ALA A 15 5.25 12.56 -9.59
C ALA A 15 5.85 11.15 -9.50
N ARG A 16 6.77 10.79 -10.39
CA ARG A 16 7.46 9.49 -10.30
C ARG A 16 8.29 9.37 -9.03
N SER A 17 8.94 10.46 -8.60
CA SER A 17 9.65 10.52 -7.32
C SER A 17 8.69 10.40 -6.13
N GLU A 18 7.55 11.08 -6.17
CA GLU A 18 6.51 10.99 -5.12
C GLU A 18 5.98 9.56 -5.00
N MET A 19 5.68 8.90 -6.13
CA MET A 19 5.23 7.50 -6.14
C MET A 19 6.25 6.56 -5.52
N ARG A 20 7.53 6.71 -5.86
CA ARG A 20 8.61 5.92 -5.28
C ARG A 20 8.73 6.15 -3.78
N HIS A 21 8.63 7.40 -3.34
CA HIS A 21 8.69 7.74 -1.92
C HIS A 21 7.52 7.13 -1.13
N ILE A 22 6.31 7.14 -1.70
CA ILE A 22 5.14 6.49 -1.09
C ILE A 22 5.37 4.98 -0.93
N GLU A 23 5.97 4.33 -1.92
CA GLU A 23 6.32 2.91 -1.87
C GLU A 23 7.39 2.61 -0.80
N GLU A 24 8.41 3.48 -0.68
CA GLU A 24 9.43 3.39 0.37
C GLU A 24 8.82 3.58 1.78
N GLN A 25 7.90 4.54 1.94
CA GLN A 25 7.15 4.75 3.19
C GLN A 25 6.29 3.53 3.54
N ARG A 26 5.64 2.91 2.53
CA ARG A 26 4.88 1.67 2.71
C ARG A 26 5.76 0.55 3.24
N ALA A 27 6.90 0.30 2.59
CA ALA A 27 7.83 -0.75 2.99
C ALA A 27 8.36 -0.51 4.41
N THR A 28 8.78 0.72 4.70
CA THR A 28 9.30 1.12 6.02
C THR A 28 8.25 0.92 7.11
N THR A 29 7.03 1.40 6.90
CA THR A 29 5.98 1.31 7.93
C THR A 29 5.49 -0.11 8.13
N THR A 30 5.35 -0.88 7.05
CA THR A 30 4.98 -2.30 7.16
C THR A 30 6.01 -3.10 7.93
N ASN A 31 7.30 -2.90 7.65
CA ASN A 31 8.36 -3.59 8.39
C ASN A 31 8.30 -3.26 9.89
N MET A 32 8.14 -1.98 10.24
CA MET A 32 8.01 -1.56 11.64
C MET A 32 6.79 -2.20 12.31
N LEU A 33 5.62 -2.16 11.67
CA LEU A 33 4.40 -2.75 12.22
C LEU A 33 4.54 -4.27 12.37
N LEU A 34 5.12 -4.97 11.40
CA LEU A 34 5.33 -6.42 11.50
C LEU A 34 6.26 -6.79 12.65
N VAL A 35 7.33 -6.03 12.89
CA VAL A 35 8.21 -6.26 14.05
C VAL A 35 7.44 -6.09 15.36
N ILE A 36 6.67 -5.00 15.50
CA ILE A 36 5.87 -4.73 16.70
C ILE A 36 4.82 -5.84 16.91
N MET A 37 4.08 -6.20 15.87
CA MET A 37 3.08 -7.27 15.93
C MET A 37 3.70 -8.62 16.29
N SER A 38 4.86 -8.96 15.71
CA SER A 38 5.57 -10.20 16.05
C SER A 38 6.02 -10.22 17.50
N ALA A 39 6.47 -9.08 18.04
CA ALA A 39 6.82 -8.95 19.45
C ALA A 39 5.60 -9.12 20.36
N ILE A 40 4.45 -8.53 19.99
CA ILE A 40 3.18 -8.72 20.71
C ILE A 40 2.77 -10.19 20.73
N VAL A 41 2.80 -10.87 19.57
CA VAL A 41 2.49 -12.31 19.48
C VAL A 41 3.45 -13.12 20.36
N GLY A 42 4.76 -12.87 20.27
CA GLY A 42 5.76 -13.53 21.10
C GLY A 42 5.50 -13.33 22.60
N PHE A 43 5.19 -12.11 23.02
CA PHE A 43 4.83 -11.79 24.41
C PHE A 43 3.58 -12.55 24.87
N ILE A 44 2.53 -12.59 24.05
CA ILE A 44 1.29 -13.32 24.36
C ILE A 44 1.59 -14.82 24.53
N THR A 45 2.41 -15.42 23.66
CA THR A 45 2.70 -16.87 23.73
C THR A 45 3.49 -17.32 24.96
N GLN A 46 4.18 -16.39 25.63
CA GLN A 46 4.94 -16.67 26.86
C GLN A 46 4.09 -16.53 28.13
N GLN A 47 2.92 -15.89 28.02
CA GLN A 47 2.04 -15.62 29.14
C GLN A 47 0.87 -16.62 29.15
N ASN A 48 0.33 -16.91 30.34
CA ASN A 48 -0.94 -17.63 30.41
C ASN A 48 -2.07 -16.71 29.92
N LEU A 49 -2.98 -17.26 29.10
CA LEU A 49 -4.18 -16.56 28.67
C LEU A 49 -4.97 -16.12 29.92
N SER A 50 -5.07 -14.80 30.11
CA SER A 50 -5.70 -14.20 31.28
C SER A 50 -6.31 -12.85 30.91
N VAL A 51 -7.29 -12.41 31.70
CA VAL A 51 -8.00 -11.13 31.53
C VAL A 51 -7.05 -9.93 31.51
N ASN A 52 -5.89 -10.04 32.17
CA ASN A 52 -4.86 -9.01 32.20
C ASN A 52 -4.20 -8.76 30.82
N LEU A 53 -4.35 -9.67 29.85
CA LEU A 53 -3.82 -9.51 28.50
C LEU A 53 -4.78 -8.78 27.55
N ILE A 54 -6.02 -8.49 27.97
CA ILE A 54 -6.99 -7.74 27.14
C ILE A 54 -6.41 -6.42 26.60
N PRO A 55 -5.71 -5.58 27.38
CA PRO A 55 -5.09 -4.36 26.86
C PRO A 55 -4.10 -4.62 25.72
N VAL A 56 -3.37 -5.75 25.77
CA VAL A 56 -2.42 -6.14 24.72
C VAL A 56 -3.15 -6.58 23.44
N PHE A 57 -4.24 -7.32 23.57
CA PHE A 57 -5.08 -7.68 22.42
C PHE A 57 -5.72 -6.45 21.77
N LEU A 58 -6.21 -5.50 22.57
CA LEU A 58 -6.75 -4.24 22.08
C LEU A 58 -5.69 -3.42 21.33
N LEU A 59 -4.46 -3.38 21.84
CA LEU A 59 -3.34 -2.76 21.14
C LEU A 59 -3.06 -3.45 19.79
N MET A 60 -3.08 -4.79 19.75
CA MET A 60 -2.91 -5.56 18.51
C MET A 60 -4.01 -5.24 17.48
N ILE A 61 -5.26 -5.16 17.93
CA ILE A 61 -6.40 -4.75 17.07
C ILE A 61 -6.19 -3.34 16.54
N ALA A 62 -5.86 -2.39 17.42
CA ALA A 62 -5.67 -0.99 17.05
C ALA A 62 -4.55 -0.81 16.03
N LEU A 63 -3.41 -1.49 16.21
CA LEU A 63 -2.31 -1.47 15.27
C LEU A 63 -2.67 -2.13 13.92
N GLY A 64 -3.52 -3.17 13.93
CA GLY A 64 -4.00 -3.81 12.71
C GLY A 64 -4.89 -2.86 11.90
N ILE A 65 -5.85 -2.21 12.56
CA ILE A 65 -6.73 -1.19 11.94
C ILE A 65 -5.88 -0.04 11.39
N TYR A 66 -4.90 0.42 12.18
CA TYR A 66 -3.98 1.47 11.74
C TYR A 66 -3.21 1.07 10.48
N GLY A 67 -2.68 -0.16 10.43
CA GLY A 67 -2.01 -0.70 9.25
C GLY A 67 -2.90 -0.70 8.01
N ASP A 68 -4.13 -1.18 8.12
CA ASP A 68 -5.13 -1.17 7.03
C ASP A 68 -5.39 0.24 6.51
N LEU A 69 -5.70 1.18 7.41
CA LEU A 69 -5.98 2.57 7.06
C LEU A 69 -4.79 3.23 6.37
N LEU A 70 -3.58 2.98 6.87
CA LEU A 70 -2.37 3.54 6.31
C LEU A 70 -2.12 3.02 4.89
N ILE A 71 -2.26 1.71 4.65
CA ILE A 71 -2.10 1.12 3.32
C ILE A 71 -3.11 1.70 2.34
N MET A 72 -4.37 1.82 2.75
CA MET A 72 -5.41 2.44 1.92
C MET A 72 -5.06 3.89 1.60
N LYS A 73 -4.54 4.64 2.57
CA LYS A 73 -4.14 6.04 2.37
C LYS A 73 -2.94 6.19 1.44
N LEU A 74 -1.92 5.35 1.60
CA LEU A 74 -0.75 5.35 0.73
C LEU A 74 -1.13 4.95 -0.71
N TYR A 75 -2.04 3.98 -0.86
CA TYR A 75 -2.58 3.61 -2.17
C TYR A 75 -3.32 4.77 -2.84
N GLU A 76 -4.20 5.48 -2.12
CA GLU A 76 -4.87 6.68 -2.64
C GLU A 76 -3.87 7.73 -3.14
N ARG A 77 -2.85 8.03 -2.33
CA ARG A 77 -1.80 8.99 -2.69
C ARG A 77 -0.98 8.55 -3.91
N HIS A 78 -0.68 7.26 -4.00
CA HIS A 78 0.01 6.69 -5.16
C HIS A 78 -0.82 6.86 -6.43
N GLN A 79 -2.12 6.57 -6.37
CA GLN A 79 -3.02 6.75 -7.52
C GLN A 79 -3.16 8.23 -7.93
N LEU A 80 -3.18 9.15 -6.97
CA LEU A 80 -3.17 10.58 -7.27
C LEU A 80 -1.91 11.00 -8.05
N ALA A 81 -0.72 10.58 -7.59
CA ALA A 81 0.54 10.88 -8.27
C ALA A 81 0.61 10.23 -9.66
N GLN A 82 0.15 8.98 -9.79
CA GLN A 82 0.03 8.29 -11.07
C GLN A 82 -0.86 9.08 -12.05
N ASN A 83 -2.07 9.47 -11.64
CA ASN A 83 -3.01 10.22 -12.49
C ASN A 83 -2.44 11.58 -12.95
N ARG A 84 -1.69 12.25 -12.08
CA ARG A 84 -0.97 13.49 -12.44
C ARG A 84 0.11 13.21 -13.48
N SER A 85 0.93 12.17 -13.28
CA SER A 85 1.97 11.77 -14.23
C SER A 85 1.40 11.45 -15.62
N GLU A 86 0.25 10.77 -15.68
CA GLU A 86 -0.43 10.46 -16.93
C GLU A 86 -0.94 11.72 -17.63
N SER A 87 -1.45 12.68 -16.86
CA SER A 87 -1.94 13.95 -17.39
C SER A 87 -0.81 14.76 -18.03
N TRP A 88 0.37 14.79 -17.41
CA TRP A 88 1.55 15.44 -17.98
C TRP A 88 2.11 14.69 -19.19
N ALA A 89 2.17 13.36 -19.14
CA ALA A 89 2.58 12.54 -20.29
C ALA A 89 1.68 12.77 -21.51
N LYS A 90 0.37 12.93 -21.30
CA LYS A 90 -0.58 13.30 -22.36
C LYS A 90 -0.28 14.67 -22.97
N GLN A 91 0.11 15.66 -22.16
CA GLN A 91 0.50 16.97 -22.68
C GLN A 91 1.82 16.92 -23.45
N ILE A 92 2.82 16.20 -22.95
CA ILE A 92 4.10 16.00 -23.64
C ILE A 92 3.89 15.33 -25.00
N ASN A 93 3.05 14.28 -25.07
CA ASN A 93 2.76 13.59 -26.33
C ASN A 93 2.00 14.49 -27.33
N LYS A 94 1.20 15.47 -26.86
CA LYS A 94 0.58 16.47 -27.75
C LYS A 94 1.61 17.43 -28.35
N LEU A 95 2.63 17.82 -27.59
CA LEU A 95 3.74 18.67 -28.06
C LEU A 95 4.66 17.88 -29.01
N HIS A 96 4.88 16.59 -28.74
CA HIS A 96 5.80 15.73 -29.49
C HIS A 96 5.11 14.46 -30.03
N PRO A 97 4.15 14.57 -30.96
CA PRO A 97 3.34 13.43 -31.40
C PRO A 97 4.14 12.34 -32.11
N LYS A 98 5.26 12.71 -32.76
CA LYS A 98 6.14 11.75 -33.45
C LYS A 98 6.87 10.79 -32.49
N SER A 99 6.95 11.13 -31.21
CA SER A 99 7.64 10.33 -30.20
C SER A 99 6.91 9.02 -29.86
N ASN A 100 5.60 8.94 -30.13
CA ASN A 100 4.75 7.77 -29.81
C ASN A 100 4.87 7.28 -28.36
N LEU A 101 5.23 8.15 -27.42
CA LEU A 101 5.54 7.78 -26.03
C LEU A 101 4.39 7.06 -25.34
N LEU A 102 3.16 7.58 -25.50
CA LEU A 102 1.98 6.95 -24.92
C LEU A 102 1.70 5.59 -25.54
N LYS A 103 1.86 5.45 -26.86
CA LYS A 103 1.62 4.18 -27.55
C LYS A 103 2.60 3.10 -27.09
N ILE A 104 3.89 3.44 -26.96
CA ILE A 104 4.91 2.51 -26.46
C ILE A 104 4.56 2.04 -25.04
N ARG A 105 4.13 2.96 -24.18
CA ARG A 105 3.69 2.64 -22.82
C ARG A 105 2.44 1.76 -22.82
N ASP A 106 1.40 2.17 -23.54
CA ASP A 106 0.11 1.49 -23.56
C ASP A 106 0.25 0.07 -24.15
N ASP A 107 1.08 -0.12 -25.19
CA ASP A 107 1.42 -1.43 -25.76
C ASP A 107 2.14 -2.32 -24.72
N ALA A 108 2.99 -1.73 -23.86
CA ALA A 108 3.67 -2.46 -22.79
C ALA A 108 2.70 -2.84 -21.66
N ASP A 109 1.80 -1.94 -21.28
CA ASP A 109 0.76 -2.16 -20.26
C ASP A 109 -0.26 -3.21 -20.73
N GLU A 110 -0.62 -3.21 -22.02
CA GLU A 110 -1.48 -4.24 -22.62
C GLU A 110 -0.80 -5.61 -22.60
N LYS A 111 0.46 -5.71 -23.03
CA LYS A 111 1.23 -6.96 -22.95
C LYS A 111 1.36 -7.48 -21.52
N HIS A 112 1.57 -6.58 -20.56
CA HIS A 112 1.67 -6.95 -19.16
C HIS A 112 0.33 -7.45 -18.61
N SER A 113 -0.75 -6.70 -18.82
CA SER A 113 -2.09 -7.06 -18.35
C SER A 113 -2.62 -8.34 -19.01
N ALA A 114 -2.30 -8.59 -20.27
CA ALA A 114 -2.61 -9.85 -20.95
C ALA A 114 -1.85 -11.03 -20.33
N LYS A 115 -0.54 -10.86 -20.07
CA LYS A 115 0.30 -11.91 -19.48
C LYS A 115 -0.10 -12.25 -18.04
N PHE A 116 -0.51 -11.25 -17.26
CA PHE A 116 -0.86 -11.39 -15.84
C PHE A 116 -2.34 -11.11 -15.56
N ALA A 117 -3.23 -11.47 -16.50
CA ALA A 117 -4.64 -11.10 -16.45
C ALA A 117 -5.36 -11.55 -15.17
N TRP A 118 -5.00 -12.71 -14.61
CA TRP A 118 -5.59 -13.19 -13.36
C TRP A 118 -5.16 -12.35 -12.15
N LEU A 119 -3.86 -12.06 -12.02
CA LEU A 119 -3.32 -11.23 -10.95
C LEU A 119 -3.85 -9.80 -11.05
N HIS A 120 -3.78 -9.20 -12.23
CA HIS A 120 -4.21 -7.83 -12.46
C HIS A 120 -5.71 -7.62 -12.18
N LYS A 121 -6.58 -8.58 -12.53
CA LYS A 121 -8.03 -8.42 -12.36
C LYS A 121 -8.51 -8.73 -10.93
N LYS A 122 -7.90 -9.72 -10.27
CA LYS A 122 -8.42 -10.22 -8.98
C LYS A 122 -7.61 -9.76 -7.78
N LEU A 123 -6.33 -9.45 -7.95
CA LEU A 123 -5.41 -9.24 -6.83
C LEU A 123 -4.68 -7.91 -6.99
N HIS A 124 -5.22 -6.89 -6.34
CA HIS A 124 -4.51 -5.63 -6.21
C HIS A 124 -3.47 -5.74 -5.10
N VAL A 125 -2.29 -5.15 -5.31
CA VAL A 125 -1.17 -5.24 -4.37
C VAL A 125 -1.57 -4.71 -2.98
N HIS A 126 -2.36 -3.64 -2.90
CA HIS A 126 -2.83 -3.11 -1.62
C HIS A 126 -3.73 -4.10 -0.87
N SER A 127 -4.48 -4.96 -1.56
CA SER A 127 -5.36 -5.95 -0.93
C SER A 127 -4.58 -7.02 -0.17
N LEU A 128 -3.39 -7.41 -0.66
CA LEU A 128 -2.51 -8.36 0.05
C LEU A 128 -2.09 -7.84 1.42
N TRP A 129 -1.75 -6.55 1.48
CA TRP A 129 -1.36 -5.91 2.73
C TRP A 129 -2.54 -5.72 3.68
N ILE A 130 -3.72 -5.41 3.15
CA ILE A 130 -4.93 -5.31 3.97
C ILE A 130 -5.25 -6.66 4.62
N ILE A 131 -5.20 -7.74 3.83
CA ILE A 131 -5.42 -9.10 4.35
C ILE A 131 -4.44 -9.40 5.50
N LEU A 132 -3.17 -9.04 5.34
CA LEU A 132 -2.15 -9.24 6.38
C LEU A 132 -2.54 -8.55 7.69
N TYR A 133 -2.90 -7.27 7.68
CA TYR A 133 -3.28 -6.58 8.93
C TYR A 133 -4.62 -7.05 9.48
N THR A 134 -5.56 -7.41 8.60
CA THR A 134 -6.84 -8.02 8.99
C THR A 134 -6.62 -9.31 9.80
N THR A 135 -5.59 -10.11 9.52
CA THR A 135 -5.29 -11.30 10.34
C THR A 135 -4.94 -10.95 11.80
N PHE A 136 -4.22 -9.85 12.04
CA PHE A 136 -3.93 -9.40 13.40
C PHE A 136 -5.18 -8.88 14.11
N ILE A 137 -6.05 -8.17 13.39
CA ILE A 137 -7.35 -7.72 13.93
C ILE A 137 -8.19 -8.92 14.37
N ILE A 138 -8.38 -9.90 13.48
CA ILE A 138 -9.15 -11.11 13.76
C ILE A 138 -8.54 -11.86 14.94
N GLY A 139 -7.22 -12.07 14.94
CA GLY A 139 -6.52 -12.74 16.03
C GLY A 139 -6.74 -12.06 17.39
N GLY A 140 -6.69 -10.73 17.43
CA GLY A 140 -6.90 -9.97 18.66
C GLY A 140 -8.35 -10.06 19.16
N ILE A 141 -9.33 -9.98 18.25
CA ILE A 141 -10.75 -10.15 18.57
C ILE A 141 -10.99 -11.55 19.13
N THR A 142 -10.48 -12.59 18.45
CA THR A 142 -10.65 -13.98 18.89
C THR A 142 -10.04 -14.22 20.26
N MET A 143 -8.82 -13.74 20.52
CA MET A 143 -8.16 -13.88 21.83
C MET A 143 -8.92 -13.15 22.93
N THR A 144 -9.41 -11.95 22.64
CA THR A 144 -10.23 -11.17 23.60
C THR A 144 -11.52 -11.93 23.95
N ALA A 145 -12.20 -12.48 22.95
CA ALA A 145 -13.42 -13.26 23.15
C ALA A 145 -13.17 -14.53 23.97
N ILE A 146 -12.09 -15.28 23.68
CA ILE A 146 -11.73 -16.49 24.44
C ILE A 146 -11.50 -16.16 25.91
N VAL A 147 -10.72 -15.12 26.20
CA VAL A 147 -10.40 -14.73 27.58
C VAL A 147 -11.64 -14.26 28.34
N LEU A 148 -12.56 -13.56 27.69
CA LEU A 148 -13.84 -13.14 28.30
C LEU A 148 -14.83 -14.28 28.53
N LEU A 149 -14.74 -15.37 27.75
CA LEU A 149 -15.59 -16.56 27.94
C LEU A 149 -15.03 -17.53 28.99
N GLN A 150 -13.73 -17.47 29.27
CA GLN A 150 -13.04 -18.32 30.24
C GLN A 150 -12.95 -17.69 31.64
N GLY A 151 -12.98 -16.36 31.73
CA GLY A 151 -12.97 -15.60 32.99
C GLY A 151 -14.38 -15.37 33.53
#